data_AF-A0A368F850-F1
#
_entry.id   AF-A0A368F850-F1
#
_cell.length_a   1.000
_cell.length_b   1.000
_cell.length_c   1.000
_cell.angle_alpha   90.00
_cell.angle_beta   90.00
_cell.angle_gamma   90.00
#
_symmetry.space_group_name_H-M   'P 1'
#
loop_
_entity.id
_entity.type
_entity.pdbx_description
1 polymer ?
#
loop_
_entity_poly.entity_id
_entity_poly.type
_entity_poly.pdbx_seq_one_letter_code
_entity_poly.pdbx_strand_id
1 'polypeptide(L)'
;MESMTPSTSHDRVSGLGEWGTRKLPTPGYAFCLPDLERLAPDFRNFLEKDLIETPTQRRLEASKHLNWWHQYGQKLYPLSTTGDGNCLLHAASLGMWGLHDRQLTLREALYEMLKRGSRRSALWRRWKWAEHHANQASGLSLTLSDEEWMQEWNGIVALASPVPRRTDDSSSDSTDQIYESLEAIHVFALAHVLKRPIIVVSDTVLRNAKGEELSPVSFGGIYLPLECPSEQCHRSPLVLCYDSAHFSPLVPMRHDSSQMQIIPITDFNRNLLPVHFAIDPGPDFSWKECASSSQKM
;
A
#
# COMPACT_ATOMS: atom_id res chain seq x y z
N MET A 1 -33.17 31.41 -12.62
CA MET A 1 -31.91 31.02 -13.30
C MET A 1 -30.80 31.82 -12.64
N GLU A 2 -30.20 31.26 -11.60
CA GLU A 2 -29.00 31.82 -10.97
C GLU A 2 -27.90 30.78 -11.15
N SER A 3 -26.86 31.17 -11.88
CA SER A 3 -25.70 30.34 -12.20
C SER A 3 -24.78 30.28 -10.98
N MET A 4 -24.68 29.12 -10.33
CA MET A 4 -23.64 28.84 -9.34
C MET A 4 -22.33 28.55 -10.07
N THR A 5 -21.39 29.50 -10.04
CA THR A 5 -19.98 29.25 -10.35
C THR A 5 -19.29 28.67 -9.10
N PRO A 6 -18.46 27.63 -9.20
CA PRO A 6 -17.72 27.11 -8.05
C PRO A 6 -16.59 28.09 -7.69
N SER A 7 -16.60 28.61 -6.46
CA SER A 7 -15.51 29.42 -5.92
C SER A 7 -14.29 28.56 -5.66
N THR A 8 -13.18 28.84 -6.34
CA THR A 8 -11.86 28.33 -6.00
C THR A 8 -11.32 29.14 -4.81
N SER A 9 -11.10 28.48 -3.67
CA SER A 9 -10.46 29.08 -2.51
C SER A 9 -9.01 29.46 -2.85
N HIS A 10 -8.73 30.77 -2.89
CA HIS A 10 -7.39 31.31 -2.97
C HIS A 10 -6.72 31.23 -1.58
N ASP A 11 -5.97 30.17 -1.32
CA ASP A 11 -4.99 30.20 -0.22
C ASP A 11 -3.69 30.82 -0.74
N ARG A 12 -3.40 32.03 -0.25
CA ARG A 12 -2.15 32.75 -0.47
C ARG A 12 -1.02 32.03 0.27
N VAL A 13 -0.02 31.57 -0.48
CA VAL A 13 1.23 31.05 0.07
C VAL A 13 2.06 32.24 0.58
N SER A 14 2.22 32.34 1.90
CA SER A 14 3.15 33.28 2.54
C SER A 14 4.15 32.52 3.39
N GLY A 15 5.45 32.80 3.17
CA GLY A 15 6.50 32.64 4.18
C GLY A 15 7.40 31.41 4.03
N LEU A 16 8.64 31.66 3.59
CA LEU A 16 9.79 30.78 3.77
C LEU A 16 10.10 30.60 5.27
N GLY A 17 9.98 29.37 5.78
CA GLY A 17 10.43 29.00 7.12
C GLY A 17 10.04 27.55 7.45
N GLU A 18 11.02 26.77 7.92
CA GLU A 18 10.91 25.42 8.52
C GLU A 18 10.64 24.23 7.58
N TRP A 19 11.73 23.56 7.20
CA TRP A 19 11.74 22.29 6.43
C TRP A 19 11.32 21.05 7.26
N GLY A 20 10.78 21.23 8.48
CA GLY A 20 10.57 20.15 9.44
C GLY A 20 9.24 19.39 9.34
N THR A 21 8.22 19.94 8.68
CA THR A 21 6.87 19.31 8.62
C THR A 21 6.08 19.73 7.38
N ARG A 22 6.57 19.44 6.17
CA ARG A 22 5.70 19.53 4.98
C ARG A 22 4.63 18.45 5.08
N LYS A 23 3.44 18.79 5.59
CA LYS A 23 2.24 17.97 5.41
C LYS A 23 2.04 17.80 3.91
N LEU A 24 2.18 16.58 3.41
CA LEU A 24 1.83 16.27 2.03
C LEU A 24 0.32 16.54 1.86
N PRO A 25 -0.11 17.46 0.99
CA PRO A 25 -1.52 17.69 0.75
C PRO A 25 -2.09 16.46 0.02
N THR A 26 -2.75 15.57 0.77
CA THR A 26 -3.38 14.38 0.22
C THR A 26 -4.84 14.68 -0.15
N PRO A 27 -5.26 14.39 -1.39
CA PRO A 27 -6.64 14.61 -1.79
C PRO A 27 -7.56 13.65 -1.03
N GLY A 28 -8.74 14.14 -0.63
CA GLY A 28 -9.77 13.30 -0.02
C GLY A 28 -10.44 12.34 -1.01
N TYR A 29 -10.21 12.52 -2.31
CA TYR A 29 -10.75 11.69 -3.39
C TYR A 29 -9.65 10.82 -4.00
N ALA A 30 -10.03 9.68 -4.58
CA ALA A 30 -9.14 8.85 -5.37
C ALA A 30 -9.17 9.31 -6.84
N PHE A 31 -8.09 9.03 -7.57
CA PHE A 31 -8.05 9.15 -9.02
C PHE A 31 -9.13 8.25 -9.65
N CYS A 32 -9.69 8.69 -10.76
CA CYS A 32 -10.76 7.99 -11.46
C CYS A 32 -10.51 8.05 -12.96
N LEU A 33 -10.59 6.92 -13.64
CA LEU A 33 -10.40 6.85 -15.08
C LEU A 33 -11.52 7.60 -15.80
N PRO A 34 -11.24 8.27 -16.94
CA PRO A 34 -12.30 8.74 -17.82
C PRO A 34 -13.09 7.54 -18.37
N ASP A 35 -14.33 7.80 -18.80
CA ASP A 35 -15.18 6.77 -19.43
C ASP A 35 -14.55 6.32 -20.76
N LEU A 36 -13.85 5.19 -20.73
CA LEU A 36 -13.18 4.64 -21.91
C LEU A 36 -14.19 4.07 -22.92
N GLU A 37 -15.42 3.79 -22.51
CA GLU A 37 -16.45 3.21 -23.39
C GLU A 37 -16.98 4.20 -24.41
N ARG A 38 -16.81 5.50 -24.15
CA ARG A 38 -17.14 6.59 -25.07
C ARG A 38 -16.13 6.76 -26.20
N LEU A 39 -14.99 6.08 -26.14
CA LEU A 39 -13.91 6.20 -27.12
C LEU A 39 -14.08 5.18 -28.27
N ALA A 40 -13.47 5.49 -29.42
CA ALA A 40 -13.48 4.57 -30.56
C ALA A 40 -12.84 3.21 -30.19
N PRO A 41 -13.36 2.07 -30.68
CA PRO A 41 -12.92 0.74 -30.23
C PRO A 41 -11.40 0.51 -30.31
N ASP A 42 -10.75 0.92 -31.40
CA ASP A 42 -9.31 0.73 -31.58
C ASP A 42 -8.49 1.55 -30.57
N PHE A 43 -8.92 2.79 -30.29
CA PHE A 43 -8.25 3.65 -29.32
C PHE A 43 -8.51 3.20 -27.88
N ARG A 44 -9.74 2.74 -27.58
CA ARG A 44 -10.08 2.10 -26.31
C ARG A 44 -9.18 0.89 -26.04
N ASN A 45 -9.05 -0.01 -27.00
CA ASN A 45 -8.20 -1.21 -26.87
C ASN A 45 -6.72 -0.85 -26.64
N PHE A 46 -6.23 0.21 -27.31
CA PHE A 46 -4.89 0.72 -27.09
C PHE A 46 -4.71 1.23 -25.65
N LEU A 47 -5.64 2.05 -25.16
CA LEU A 47 -5.59 2.59 -23.80
C LEU A 47 -5.76 1.51 -22.72
N GLU A 48 -6.68 0.57 -22.89
CA GLU A 48 -6.88 -0.53 -21.93
C GLU A 48 -5.61 -1.40 -21.85
N LYS A 49 -4.93 -1.64 -22.98
CA LYS A 49 -3.68 -2.40 -23.00
C LYS A 49 -2.51 -1.68 -22.31
N ASP A 50 -2.46 -0.34 -22.40
CA ASP A 50 -1.35 0.46 -21.88
C ASP A 50 -1.57 0.91 -20.43
N LEU A 51 -2.81 1.21 -20.05
CA LEU A 51 -3.15 1.76 -18.73
C LEU A 51 -3.59 0.73 -17.71
N ILE A 52 -4.16 -0.41 -18.14
CA ILE A 52 -4.76 -1.39 -17.23
C ILE A 52 -3.89 -2.63 -17.15
N GLU A 53 -3.56 -3.04 -15.93
CA GLU A 53 -2.83 -4.26 -15.64
C GLU A 53 -3.75 -5.49 -15.81
N THR A 54 -4.11 -5.76 -17.06
CA THR A 54 -5.08 -6.77 -17.47
C THR A 54 -4.77 -8.17 -16.93
N PRO A 55 -3.50 -8.64 -16.88
CA PRO A 55 -3.17 -9.94 -16.30
C PRO A 55 -3.55 -10.03 -14.81
N THR A 56 -3.20 -9.01 -14.02
CA THR A 56 -3.54 -8.94 -12.59
C THR A 56 -5.05 -8.84 -12.38
N GLN A 57 -5.73 -8.01 -13.19
CA GLN A 57 -7.19 -7.92 -13.14
C GLN A 57 -7.84 -9.29 -13.33
N ARG A 58 -7.47 -10.01 -14.39
CA ARG A 58 -8.06 -11.32 -14.71
C ARG A 58 -7.79 -12.35 -13.61
N ARG A 59 -6.57 -12.39 -13.06
CA ARG A 59 -6.22 -13.33 -11.97
C ARG A 59 -7.03 -13.07 -10.72
N LEU A 60 -7.07 -11.82 -10.24
CA LEU A 60 -7.79 -11.46 -9.02
C LEU A 60 -9.31 -11.56 -9.16
N GLU A 61 -9.85 -11.29 -10.35
CA GLU A 61 -11.28 -11.51 -10.65
C GLU A 61 -11.61 -13.01 -10.69
N ALA A 62 -10.78 -13.82 -11.33
CA ALA A 62 -10.97 -15.27 -11.42
C ALA A 62 -10.88 -15.95 -10.04
N SER A 63 -9.97 -15.51 -9.18
CA SER A 63 -9.83 -16.02 -7.81
C SER A 63 -10.82 -15.38 -6.82
N LYS A 64 -11.75 -14.54 -7.28
CA LYS A 64 -12.78 -13.85 -6.47
C LYS A 64 -12.22 -12.95 -5.36
N HIS A 65 -11.04 -12.37 -5.57
CA HIS A 65 -10.49 -11.35 -4.67
C HIS A 65 -10.88 -9.93 -5.12
N LEU A 66 -11.02 -9.71 -6.44
CA LEU A 66 -11.36 -8.41 -7.02
C LEU A 66 -12.73 -8.44 -7.71
N ASN A 67 -13.50 -7.35 -7.59
CA ASN A 67 -14.76 -7.08 -8.30
C ASN A 67 -15.88 -8.11 -8.14
N TRP A 68 -15.80 -9.05 -7.19
CA TRP A 68 -16.89 -9.97 -6.88
C TRP A 68 -18.15 -9.26 -6.35
N TRP A 69 -18.01 -8.00 -5.90
CA TRP A 69 -19.09 -7.13 -5.44
C TRP A 69 -19.71 -6.26 -6.54
N HIS A 70 -19.26 -6.36 -7.80
CA HIS A 70 -19.63 -5.42 -8.88
C HIS A 70 -21.15 -5.29 -9.13
N GLN A 71 -21.93 -6.31 -8.79
CA GLN A 71 -23.40 -6.23 -8.85
C GLN A 71 -24.01 -5.18 -7.89
N TYR A 72 -23.27 -4.76 -6.86
CA TYR A 72 -23.70 -3.79 -5.85
C TYR A 72 -22.94 -2.45 -5.93
N GLY A 73 -21.91 -2.34 -6.77
CA GLY A 73 -21.08 -1.15 -6.84
C GLY A 73 -20.13 -1.11 -8.04
N GLN A 74 -19.45 0.01 -8.22
CA GLN A 74 -18.59 0.22 -9.39
C GLN A 74 -17.44 -0.78 -9.46
N LYS A 75 -17.12 -1.17 -10.69
CA LYS A 75 -15.94 -1.99 -11.00
C LYS A 75 -14.68 -1.17 -10.75
N LEU A 76 -13.66 -1.78 -10.15
CA LEU A 76 -12.34 -1.19 -9.98
C LEU A 76 -11.35 -1.80 -10.99
N TYR A 77 -10.44 -0.97 -11.49
CA TYR A 77 -9.45 -1.34 -12.49
C TYR A 77 -8.05 -1.14 -11.92
N PRO A 78 -7.17 -2.15 -11.99
CA PRO A 78 -5.78 -2.00 -11.61
C PRO A 78 -5.03 -1.21 -12.69
N LEU A 79 -4.44 -0.08 -12.33
CA LEU A 79 -3.59 0.65 -13.28
C LEU A 79 -2.19 0.04 -13.34
N SER A 80 -1.60 0.02 -14.53
CA SER A 80 -0.21 -0.39 -14.72
C SER A 80 0.74 0.59 -14.03
N THR A 81 1.74 0.06 -13.34
CA THR A 81 2.80 0.86 -12.72
C THR A 81 4.18 0.37 -13.16
N THR A 82 5.20 1.21 -13.00
CA THR A 82 6.57 0.85 -13.32
C THR A 82 7.12 -0.18 -12.34
N GLY A 83 7.80 -1.21 -12.86
CA GLY A 83 8.38 -2.32 -12.11
C GLY A 83 9.82 -2.08 -11.65
N ASP A 84 10.14 -0.88 -11.14
CA ASP A 84 11.50 -0.47 -10.74
C ASP A 84 11.79 -0.71 -9.24
N GLY A 85 10.94 -1.47 -8.56
CA GLY A 85 11.00 -1.69 -7.10
C GLY A 85 10.26 -0.62 -6.28
N ASN A 86 9.89 0.52 -6.88
CA ASN A 86 9.12 1.59 -6.22
C ASN A 86 7.60 1.47 -6.46
N CYS A 87 7.13 0.30 -6.94
CA CYS A 87 5.74 0.08 -7.37
C CYS A 87 4.68 0.43 -6.31
N LEU A 88 4.93 0.18 -5.01
CA LEU A 88 4.00 0.56 -3.93
C LEU A 88 3.73 2.08 -3.92
N LEU A 89 4.78 2.87 -4.09
CA LEU A 89 4.69 4.33 -4.01
C LEU A 89 4.22 4.94 -5.32
N HIS A 90 4.59 4.32 -6.44
CA HIS A 90 3.94 4.59 -7.72
C HIS A 90 2.44 4.36 -7.66
N ALA A 91 2.00 3.21 -7.15
CA ALA A 91 0.59 2.87 -7.03
C ALA A 91 -0.14 3.86 -6.10
N ALA A 92 0.44 4.18 -4.94
CA ALA A 92 -0.16 5.15 -4.03
C ALA A 92 -0.27 6.56 -4.64
N SER A 93 0.80 7.04 -5.26
CA SER A 93 0.81 8.34 -5.94
C SER A 93 -0.16 8.37 -7.12
N LEU A 94 -0.20 7.32 -7.93
CA LEU A 94 -1.07 7.20 -9.10
C LEU A 94 -2.55 7.12 -8.67
N GLY A 95 -2.87 6.36 -7.62
CA GLY A 95 -4.21 6.27 -7.05
C GLY A 95 -4.73 7.54 -6.40
N MET A 96 -3.86 8.47 -5.99
CA MET A 96 -4.24 9.77 -5.42
C MET A 96 -4.23 10.91 -6.44
N TRP A 97 -3.17 11.00 -7.25
CA TRP A 97 -2.89 12.16 -8.09
C TRP A 97 -2.85 11.85 -9.60
N GLY A 98 -2.91 10.58 -10.00
CA GLY A 98 -2.75 10.20 -11.40
C GLY A 98 -1.30 10.27 -11.89
N LEU A 99 -0.32 10.34 -10.98
CA LEU A 99 1.11 10.49 -11.31
C LEU A 99 1.94 9.44 -10.57
N HIS A 100 2.97 8.93 -11.24
CA HIS A 100 3.98 8.07 -10.61
C HIS A 100 4.88 8.89 -9.67
N ASP A 101 5.30 8.31 -8.54
CA ASP A 101 6.32 8.87 -7.62
C ASP A 101 7.75 8.90 -8.22
N ARG A 102 7.93 9.56 -9.37
CA ARG A 102 9.24 9.64 -10.07
C ARG A 102 10.26 10.51 -9.34
N GLN A 103 9.79 11.41 -8.47
CA GLN A 103 10.64 12.28 -7.66
C GLN A 103 10.96 11.66 -6.29
N LEU A 104 10.57 10.40 -6.04
CA LEU A 104 10.78 9.68 -4.79
C LEU A 104 10.25 10.42 -3.54
N THR A 105 9.30 11.34 -3.70
CA THR A 105 8.82 12.18 -2.60
C THR A 105 8.10 11.32 -1.56
N LEU A 106 7.31 10.35 -2.00
CA LEU A 106 6.71 9.39 -1.07
C LEU A 106 7.76 8.46 -0.47
N ARG A 107 8.77 8.05 -1.25
CA ARG A 107 9.84 7.15 -0.77
C ARG A 107 10.66 7.79 0.34
N GLU A 108 11.07 9.04 0.13
CA GLU A 108 11.78 9.84 1.12
C GLU A 108 10.93 10.05 2.38
N ALA A 109 9.64 10.39 2.23
CA ALA A 109 8.75 10.58 3.36
C ALA A 109 8.55 9.28 4.18
N LEU A 110 8.42 8.14 3.49
CA LEU A 110 8.32 6.82 4.11
C LEU A 110 9.60 6.48 4.89
N TYR A 111 10.76 6.65 4.24
CA TYR A 111 12.07 6.39 4.83
C TYR A 111 12.33 7.25 6.07
N GLU A 112 12.10 8.56 5.99
CA GLU A 112 12.32 9.46 7.11
C GLU A 112 11.33 9.18 8.27
N MET A 113 10.10 8.75 7.97
CA MET A 113 9.17 8.35 9.02
C MET A 113 9.63 7.10 9.77
N LEU A 114 10.18 6.11 9.07
CA LEU A 114 10.73 4.90 9.67
C LEU A 114 12.08 5.13 10.35
N LYS A 115 12.90 6.07 9.88
CA LYS A 115 14.23 6.34 10.42
C LYS A 115 14.21 7.31 11.60
N ARG A 116 13.48 8.42 11.47
CA ARG A 116 13.51 9.57 12.40
C ARG A 116 12.14 10.03 12.88
N GLY A 117 11.05 9.45 12.37
CA GLY A 117 9.70 9.86 12.72
C GLY A 117 9.38 9.69 14.21
N SER A 118 8.57 10.60 14.76
CA SER A 118 8.12 10.54 16.16
C SER A 118 7.35 9.26 16.51
N ARG A 119 6.73 8.62 15.50
CA ARG A 119 5.94 7.40 15.63
C ARG A 119 6.76 6.11 15.39
N ARG A 120 8.06 6.22 15.10
CA ARG A 120 8.95 5.09 14.78
C ARG A 120 8.91 4.00 15.84
N SER A 121 8.95 4.36 17.12
CA SER A 121 8.97 3.40 18.21
C SER A 121 7.69 2.57 18.30
N ALA A 122 6.53 3.15 17.98
CA ALA A 122 5.27 2.43 17.94
C ALA A 122 5.18 1.52 16.70
N LEU A 123 5.58 2.02 15.53
CA LEU A 123 5.68 1.20 14.30
C LEU A 123 6.58 -0.02 14.53
N TRP A 124 7.73 0.19 15.17
CA TRP A 124 8.67 -0.85 15.58
C TRP A 124 8.01 -1.91 16.48
N ARG A 125 7.31 -1.50 17.55
CA ARG A 125 6.68 -2.44 18.48
C ARG A 125 5.58 -3.28 17.82
N ARG A 126 4.77 -2.66 16.97
CA ARG A 126 3.70 -3.33 16.22
C ARG A 126 4.26 -4.35 15.21
N TRP A 127 5.33 -3.98 14.51
CA TRP A 127 6.05 -4.90 13.63
C TRP A 127 6.68 -6.05 14.42
N LYS A 128 7.45 -5.70 15.47
CA LYS A 128 7.80 -6.48 16.67
C LYS A 128 6.86 -7.66 16.91
N TRP A 129 5.65 -7.26 17.26
CA TRP A 129 4.57 -8.11 17.69
C TRP A 129 4.08 -9.04 16.57
N ALA A 130 3.84 -8.48 15.38
CA ALA A 130 3.34 -9.23 14.24
C ALA A 130 4.33 -10.33 13.80
N GLU A 131 5.60 -9.98 13.62
CA GLU A 131 6.65 -10.94 13.23
C GLU A 131 6.88 -12.02 14.29
N HIS A 132 6.87 -11.64 15.57
CA HIS A 132 7.00 -12.62 16.65
C HIS A 132 5.90 -13.69 16.60
N HIS A 133 4.65 -13.29 16.36
CA HIS A 133 3.52 -14.23 16.27
C HIS A 133 3.56 -15.04 14.97
N ALA A 134 3.97 -14.44 13.86
CA ALA A 134 4.16 -15.16 12.59
C ALA A 134 5.24 -16.24 12.72
N ASN A 135 6.37 -15.93 13.36
CA ASN A 135 7.44 -16.88 13.63
C ASN A 135 6.96 -18.03 14.52
N GLN A 136 6.23 -17.74 15.60
CA GLN A 136 5.66 -18.80 16.45
C GLN A 136 4.68 -19.71 15.67
N ALA A 137 3.84 -19.14 14.81
CA ALA A 137 2.87 -19.89 14.01
C ALA A 137 3.54 -20.80 12.96
N SER A 138 4.76 -20.47 12.52
CA SER A 138 5.53 -21.28 11.58
C SER A 138 6.09 -22.58 12.18
N GLY A 139 5.92 -22.81 13.49
CA GLY A 139 6.43 -24.00 14.19
C GLY A 139 7.96 -24.02 14.38
N LEU A 140 8.66 -23.04 13.79
CA LEU A 140 10.05 -22.76 14.05
C LEU A 140 10.06 -21.93 15.34
N SER A 141 10.47 -22.53 16.47
CA SER A 141 10.62 -21.85 17.77
C SER A 141 11.79 -20.84 17.75
N LEU A 142 11.78 -19.93 16.77
CA LEU A 142 12.77 -18.89 16.54
C LEU A 142 12.54 -17.79 17.58
N THR A 143 13.47 -17.71 18.52
CA THR A 143 13.53 -16.62 19.49
C THR A 143 14.74 -15.77 19.14
N LEU A 144 14.49 -14.59 18.57
CA LEU A 144 15.54 -13.63 18.25
C LEU A 144 15.94 -12.85 19.50
N SER A 145 17.23 -12.61 19.66
CA SER A 145 17.82 -11.67 20.61
C SER A 145 17.42 -10.23 20.30
N ASP A 146 17.59 -9.32 21.27
CA ASP A 146 17.28 -7.91 21.04
C ASP A 146 18.20 -7.28 19.98
N GLU A 147 19.45 -7.75 19.87
CA GLU A 147 20.38 -7.35 18.81
C GLU A 147 19.92 -7.79 17.42
N GLU A 148 19.49 -9.05 17.27
CA GLU A 148 18.96 -9.58 15.98
C GLU A 148 17.70 -8.83 15.57
N TRP A 149 16.78 -8.59 16.49
CA TRP A 149 15.61 -7.76 16.22
C TRP A 149 16.00 -6.38 15.68
N MET A 150 16.97 -5.72 16.31
CA MET A 150 17.45 -4.41 15.84
C MET A 150 18.12 -4.49 14.47
N GLN A 151 18.82 -5.59 14.15
CA GLN A 151 19.40 -5.82 12.83
C GLN A 151 18.31 -5.96 11.76
N GLU A 152 17.30 -6.79 12.00
CA GLU A 152 16.15 -6.95 11.09
C GLU A 152 15.42 -5.60 10.86
N TRP A 153 15.20 -4.82 11.92
CA TRP A 153 14.63 -3.48 11.78
C TRP A 153 15.45 -2.58 10.85
N ASN A 154 16.77 -2.57 11.06
CA ASN A 154 17.66 -1.71 10.28
C ASN A 154 17.67 -2.15 8.82
N GLY A 155 17.53 -3.46 8.54
CA GLY A 155 17.29 -4.01 7.21
C GLY A 155 16.02 -3.44 6.58
N ILE A 156 14.89 -3.53 7.28
CA ILE A 156 13.60 -2.97 6.83
C ILE A 156 13.71 -1.48 6.54
N VAL A 157 14.30 -0.70 7.45
CA VAL A 157 14.49 0.74 7.23
C VAL A 157 15.37 0.98 6.01
N ALA A 158 16.38 0.15 5.75
CA ALA A 158 17.24 0.27 4.59
C ALA A 158 16.51 0.01 3.26
N LEU A 159 15.55 -0.92 3.22
CA LEU A 159 14.72 -1.18 2.02
C LEU A 159 13.93 0.07 1.58
N ALA A 160 13.46 0.87 2.55
CA ALA A 160 12.76 2.12 2.27
C ALA A 160 13.67 3.24 1.73
N SER A 161 15.00 3.09 1.77
CA SER A 161 15.95 4.12 1.35
C SER A 161 15.73 4.56 -0.09
N PRO A 162 15.71 5.88 -0.39
CA PRO A 162 15.60 6.39 -1.76
C PRO A 162 16.87 6.17 -2.59
N VAL A 163 17.92 5.59 -2.02
CA VAL A 163 19.16 5.26 -2.74
C VAL A 163 18.91 4.01 -3.61
N PRO A 164 19.21 4.07 -4.93
CA PRO A 164 19.07 2.92 -5.81
C PRO A 164 20.06 1.81 -5.46
N ARG A 165 19.70 0.57 -5.80
CA ARG A 165 20.56 -0.60 -5.63
C ARG A 165 21.85 -0.38 -6.44
N ARG A 166 23.01 -0.65 -5.83
CA ARG A 166 24.29 -0.61 -6.55
C ARG A 166 24.30 -1.76 -7.55
N THR A 167 24.20 -1.44 -8.83
CA THR A 167 24.54 -2.37 -9.91
C THR A 167 26.05 -2.31 -10.11
N ASP A 168 26.77 -3.28 -9.56
CA ASP A 168 28.22 -3.42 -9.79
C ASP A 168 28.53 -3.88 -11.24
N ASP A 169 27.50 -4.18 -12.04
CA ASP A 169 27.63 -4.58 -13.44
C ASP A 169 27.71 -3.39 -14.40
N SER A 170 28.95 -3.05 -14.71
CA SER A 170 29.43 -2.12 -15.73
C SER A 170 29.18 -2.60 -17.17
N SER A 171 27.92 -2.94 -17.52
CA SER A 171 27.59 -3.36 -18.89
C SER A 171 26.15 -3.15 -19.37
N SER A 172 25.33 -2.36 -18.68
CA SER A 172 23.99 -2.00 -19.19
C SER A 172 23.84 -0.48 -19.30
N ASP A 173 23.63 0.01 -20.52
CA ASP A 173 23.27 1.39 -20.86
C ASP A 173 21.85 1.79 -20.34
N SER A 174 21.26 1.00 -19.44
CA SER A 174 19.97 1.32 -18.84
C SER A 174 20.17 2.35 -17.72
N THR A 175 19.69 3.57 -17.94
CA THR A 175 19.56 4.62 -16.91
C THR A 175 18.51 4.29 -15.84
N ASP A 176 17.93 3.08 -15.87
CA ASP A 176 16.83 2.68 -15.01
C ASP A 176 17.34 2.43 -13.59
N GLN A 177 16.94 3.33 -12.69
CA GLN A 177 17.25 3.24 -11.27
C GLN A 177 16.38 2.17 -10.64
N ILE A 178 16.99 1.06 -10.22
CA ILE A 178 16.30 -0.04 -9.55
C ILE A 178 16.37 0.18 -8.04
N TYR A 179 15.25 -0.03 -7.38
CA TYR A 179 15.07 0.16 -5.95
C TYR A 179 14.73 -1.15 -5.25
N GLU A 180 14.87 -1.14 -3.92
CA GLU A 180 14.50 -2.29 -3.09
C GLU A 180 12.99 -2.42 -2.96
N SER A 181 12.51 -3.66 -3.04
CA SER A 181 11.10 -4.00 -2.85
C SER A 181 10.67 -3.78 -1.40
N LEU A 182 9.42 -3.36 -1.22
CA LEU A 182 8.86 -2.99 0.08
C LEU A 182 7.92 -4.07 0.63
N GLU A 183 8.00 -4.28 1.94
CA GLU A 183 7.18 -5.23 2.71
C GLU A 183 5.89 -4.63 3.31
N ALA A 184 5.05 -5.46 3.95
CA ALA A 184 3.77 -5.05 4.53
C ALA A 184 3.89 -3.91 5.55
N ILE A 185 4.97 -3.87 6.35
CA ILE A 185 5.24 -2.78 7.29
C ILE A 185 5.42 -1.43 6.59
N HIS A 186 5.89 -1.41 5.34
CA HIS A 186 5.99 -0.19 4.55
C HIS A 186 4.63 0.31 4.08
N VAL A 187 3.68 -0.59 3.81
CA VAL A 187 2.28 -0.20 3.53
C VAL A 187 1.65 0.43 4.78
N PHE A 188 1.87 -0.17 5.95
CA PHE A 188 1.41 0.37 7.22
C PHE A 188 2.04 1.74 7.52
N ALA A 189 3.34 1.88 7.28
CA ALA A 189 4.03 3.14 7.43
C ALA A 189 3.50 4.19 6.42
N LEU A 190 3.28 3.81 5.16
CA LEU A 190 2.71 4.70 4.15
C LEU A 190 1.31 5.22 4.56
N ALA A 191 0.47 4.39 5.17
CA ALA A 191 -0.81 4.82 5.71
C ALA A 191 -0.66 5.99 6.71
N HIS A 192 0.40 5.97 7.54
CA HIS A 192 0.71 7.03 8.50
C HIS A 192 1.31 8.30 7.86
N VAL A 193 2.09 8.15 6.78
CA VAL A 193 2.59 9.29 5.98
C VAL A 193 1.40 10.03 5.37
N LEU A 194 0.47 9.29 4.78
CA LEU A 194 -0.71 9.84 4.10
C LEU A 194 -1.82 10.27 5.06
N LYS A 195 -1.76 9.85 6.33
CA LYS A 195 -2.89 9.85 7.28
C LYS A 195 -4.15 9.25 6.64
N ARG A 196 -3.88 8.24 5.81
CA ARG A 196 -4.67 7.51 4.82
C ARG A 196 -4.97 6.06 5.20
N PRO A 197 -6.20 5.56 5.45
CA PRO A 197 -6.42 4.12 5.41
C PRO A 197 -6.02 3.57 4.04
N ILE A 198 -5.31 2.44 4.01
CA ILE A 198 -4.96 1.72 2.78
C ILE A 198 -5.60 0.34 2.82
N ILE A 199 -6.29 -0.05 1.77
CA ILE A 199 -6.84 -1.40 1.60
C ILE A 199 -6.09 -2.06 0.46
N VAL A 200 -5.49 -3.22 0.72
CA VAL A 200 -4.77 -4.00 -0.29
C VAL A 200 -5.59 -5.25 -0.62
N VAL A 201 -5.96 -5.38 -1.88
CA VAL A 201 -6.60 -6.58 -2.44
C VAL A 201 -5.50 -7.47 -3.01
N SER A 202 -5.30 -8.65 -2.46
CA SER A 202 -4.33 -9.62 -3.00
C SER A 202 -4.93 -11.01 -2.98
N ASP A 203 -4.33 -11.92 -3.74
CA ASP A 203 -4.49 -13.34 -3.47
C ASP A 203 -3.90 -13.65 -2.08
N THR A 204 -4.36 -14.73 -1.45
CA THR A 204 -3.83 -15.22 -0.17
C THR A 204 -2.61 -16.11 -0.37
N VAL A 205 -2.40 -16.64 -1.58
CA VAL A 205 -1.32 -17.57 -1.89
C VAL A 205 -0.60 -17.15 -3.18
N LEU A 206 0.73 -17.07 -3.12
CA LEU A 206 1.58 -16.86 -4.27
C LEU A 206 1.60 -18.14 -5.10
N ARG A 207 1.33 -18.02 -6.39
CA ARG A 207 1.35 -19.15 -7.33
C ARG A 207 2.47 -18.99 -8.35
N ASN A 208 3.09 -20.11 -8.74
CA ASN A 208 4.06 -20.10 -9.83
C ASN A 208 3.37 -20.02 -11.21
N ALA A 209 4.16 -19.96 -12.30
CA ALA A 209 3.63 -19.91 -13.67
C ALA A 209 2.79 -21.14 -14.07
N LYS A 210 2.88 -22.25 -13.33
CA LYS A 210 2.07 -23.47 -13.51
C LYS A 210 0.81 -23.49 -12.62
N GLY A 211 0.63 -22.49 -11.75
CA GLY A 211 -0.51 -22.38 -10.83
C GLY A 211 -0.32 -23.06 -9.47
N GLU A 212 0.85 -23.63 -9.19
CA GLU A 212 1.17 -24.31 -7.93
C GLU A 212 1.41 -23.30 -6.81
N GLU A 213 0.91 -23.61 -5.62
CA GLU A 213 1.02 -22.78 -4.41
C GLU A 213 2.45 -22.79 -3.87
N LEU A 214 3.07 -21.61 -3.76
CA LEU A 214 4.45 -21.43 -3.31
C LEU A 214 4.51 -20.99 -1.85
N SER A 215 3.85 -19.88 -1.53
CA SER A 215 3.93 -19.26 -0.21
C SER A 215 2.70 -18.40 0.07
N PRO A 216 2.34 -18.20 1.36
CA PRO A 216 1.28 -17.26 1.69
C PRO A 216 1.67 -15.82 1.34
N VAL A 217 0.70 -15.03 0.87
CA VAL A 217 0.86 -13.60 0.61
C VAL A 217 0.26 -12.83 1.77
N SER A 218 1.10 -12.08 2.50
CA SER A 218 0.73 -11.36 3.71
C SER A 218 0.41 -9.86 3.49
N PHE A 219 0.16 -9.44 2.25
CA PHE A 219 -0.18 -8.04 1.93
C PHE A 219 -1.69 -7.75 1.99
N GLY A 220 -2.54 -8.73 1.68
CA GLY A 220 -3.99 -8.52 1.60
C GLY A 220 -4.57 -8.09 2.96
N GLY A 221 -5.38 -7.03 2.98
CA GLY A 221 -6.01 -6.55 4.22
C GLY A 221 -6.12 -5.04 4.33
N ILE A 222 -6.33 -4.58 5.56
CA ILE A 222 -6.60 -3.18 5.91
C ILE A 222 -5.42 -2.64 6.74
N TYR A 223 -4.88 -1.51 6.31
CA TYR A 223 -3.81 -0.77 6.98
C TYR A 223 -4.36 0.58 7.47
N LEU A 224 -4.44 0.73 8.78
CA LEU A 224 -4.97 1.95 9.40
C LEU A 224 -3.82 2.79 9.97
N PRO A 225 -3.88 4.13 9.88
CA PRO A 225 -2.91 5.02 10.53
C PRO A 225 -3.16 5.11 12.04
N LEU A 226 -3.01 3.99 12.77
CA LEU A 226 -3.41 3.83 14.17
C LEU A 226 -2.66 4.76 15.14
N GLU A 227 -1.46 5.22 14.78
CA GLU A 227 -0.67 6.18 15.56
C GLU A 227 -1.07 7.64 15.27
N CYS A 228 -2.15 7.87 14.51
CA CYS A 228 -2.75 9.19 14.30
C CYS A 228 -4.12 9.29 14.99
N PRO A 229 -4.47 10.44 15.57
CA PRO A 229 -5.85 10.72 15.93
C PRO A 229 -6.76 10.65 14.70
N SER A 230 -7.92 10.01 14.84
CA SER A 230 -8.84 9.73 13.73
C SER A 230 -9.36 10.99 13.05
N GLU A 231 -9.42 12.10 13.80
CA GLU A 231 -9.89 13.42 13.37
C GLU A 231 -8.89 14.08 12.43
N GLN A 232 -7.64 13.63 12.41
CA GLN A 232 -6.58 14.12 11.53
C GLN A 232 -6.37 13.24 10.30
N CYS A 233 -7.19 12.20 10.13
CA CYS A 233 -7.07 11.22 9.05
C CYS A 233 -8.21 11.38 8.04
N HIS A 234 -7.90 11.11 6.78
CA HIS A 234 -8.95 10.94 5.78
C HIS A 234 -9.70 9.64 6.03
N ARG A 235 -11.02 9.64 5.84
CA ARG A 235 -11.86 8.45 6.03
C ARG A 235 -12.03 7.61 4.77
N SER A 236 -11.79 8.21 3.59
CA SER A 236 -11.80 7.51 2.31
C SER A 236 -10.51 6.72 2.16
N PRO A 237 -10.53 5.39 1.95
CA PRO A 237 -9.33 4.60 1.81
C PRO A 237 -8.64 4.85 0.45
N LEU A 238 -7.33 4.62 0.40
CA LEU A 238 -6.61 4.35 -0.84
C LEU A 238 -6.70 2.84 -1.09
N VAL A 239 -7.17 2.43 -2.26
CA VAL A 239 -7.32 1.00 -2.59
C VAL A 239 -6.24 0.59 -3.57
N LEU A 240 -5.47 -0.42 -3.20
CA LEU A 240 -4.40 -1.01 -3.99
C LEU A 240 -4.70 -2.48 -4.22
N CYS A 241 -4.06 -3.08 -5.21
CA CYS A 241 -3.93 -4.53 -5.31
C CYS A 241 -2.47 -4.95 -5.36
N TYR A 242 -2.22 -6.18 -4.92
CA TYR A 242 -0.92 -6.82 -4.98
C TYR A 242 -1.04 -8.19 -5.64
N ASP A 243 -0.22 -8.42 -6.65
CA ASP A 243 -0.15 -9.67 -7.39
C ASP A 243 1.22 -9.80 -8.05
N SER A 244 1.78 -11.01 -8.07
CA SER A 244 3.05 -11.32 -8.75
C SER A 244 4.20 -10.34 -8.41
N ALA A 245 4.35 -10.02 -7.12
CA ALA A 245 5.35 -9.07 -6.61
C ALA A 245 5.22 -7.62 -7.12
N HIS A 246 4.01 -7.23 -7.51
CA HIS A 246 3.72 -5.90 -8.05
C HIS A 246 2.51 -5.26 -7.40
N PHE A 247 2.60 -3.95 -7.13
CA PHE A 247 1.49 -3.14 -6.64
C PHE A 247 0.85 -2.32 -7.77
N SER A 248 -0.47 -2.29 -7.81
CA SER A 248 -1.25 -1.42 -8.70
C SER A 248 -2.34 -0.70 -7.92
N PRO A 249 -2.68 0.56 -8.24
CA PRO A 249 -3.84 1.20 -7.65
C PRO A 249 -5.12 0.66 -8.29
N LEU A 250 -6.13 0.43 -7.46
CA LEU A 250 -7.47 0.08 -7.91
C LEU A 250 -8.32 1.35 -8.00
N VAL A 251 -8.68 1.74 -9.22
CA VAL A 251 -9.42 2.98 -9.46
C VAL A 251 -10.77 2.70 -10.12
N PRO A 252 -11.83 3.46 -9.79
CA PRO A 252 -13.08 3.41 -10.52
C PRO A 252 -12.92 4.07 -11.90
N MET A 253 -13.78 3.69 -12.84
CA MET A 253 -13.97 4.40 -14.10
C MET A 253 -15.21 5.29 -13.98
N ARG A 254 -15.11 6.53 -14.44
CA ARG A 254 -16.26 7.45 -14.50
C ARG A 254 -17.27 6.85 -15.45
N HIS A 255 -18.45 6.58 -14.95
CA HIS A 255 -19.62 6.27 -15.75
C HIS A 255 -20.75 7.21 -15.32
N ASP A 256 -21.71 7.44 -16.21
CA ASP A 256 -22.95 8.15 -15.88
C ASP A 256 -23.88 7.29 -14.98
N SER A 257 -23.41 6.13 -14.49
CA SER A 257 -24.17 5.21 -13.65
C SER A 257 -24.27 5.71 -12.20
N SER A 258 -25.41 5.44 -11.57
CA SER A 258 -25.65 5.75 -10.16
C SER A 258 -25.00 4.75 -9.20
N GLN A 259 -24.11 3.88 -9.67
CA GLN A 259 -23.49 2.87 -8.82
C GLN A 259 -22.53 3.53 -7.82
N MET A 260 -22.60 3.08 -6.57
CA MET A 260 -21.73 3.59 -5.51
C MET A 260 -20.30 3.06 -5.67
N GLN A 261 -19.33 3.92 -5.35
CA GLN A 261 -17.93 3.52 -5.19
C GLN A 261 -17.77 2.84 -3.83
N ILE A 262 -17.69 1.52 -3.83
CA ILE A 262 -17.58 0.71 -2.61
C ILE A 262 -16.39 -0.23 -2.71
N ILE A 263 -15.81 -0.53 -1.55
CA ILE A 263 -14.82 -1.58 -1.38
C ILE A 263 -15.26 -2.40 -0.14
N PRO A 264 -15.56 -3.70 -0.29
CA PRO A 264 -15.90 -4.54 0.86
C PRO A 264 -14.75 -4.63 1.85
N ILE A 265 -15.09 -4.69 3.14
CA ILE A 265 -14.14 -4.99 4.23
C ILE A 265 -14.13 -6.49 4.61
N THR A 266 -14.74 -7.32 3.75
CA THR A 266 -14.76 -8.77 3.86
C THR A 266 -14.18 -9.40 2.61
N ASP A 267 -13.79 -10.67 2.70
CA ASP A 267 -13.57 -11.52 1.52
C ASP A 267 -14.92 -11.96 0.89
N PHE A 268 -14.83 -12.72 -0.21
CA PHE A 268 -16.00 -13.31 -0.88
C PHE A 268 -16.81 -14.26 0.03
N ASN A 269 -16.14 -14.90 0.99
CA ASN A 269 -16.74 -15.83 1.95
C ASN A 269 -17.33 -15.12 3.18
N ARG A 270 -17.33 -13.77 3.20
CA ARG A 270 -17.82 -12.90 4.28
C ARG A 270 -16.96 -12.93 5.55
N ASN A 271 -15.73 -13.43 5.47
CA ASN A 271 -14.77 -13.26 6.55
C ASN A 271 -14.24 -11.82 6.52
N LEU A 272 -14.04 -11.20 7.68
CA LEU A 272 -13.45 -9.87 7.75
C LEU A 272 -12.02 -9.89 7.22
N LEU A 273 -11.65 -8.86 6.46
CA LEU A 273 -10.27 -8.67 6.03
C LEU A 273 -9.38 -8.45 7.26
N PRO A 274 -8.15 -9.00 7.26
CA PRO A 274 -7.24 -8.81 8.37
C PRO A 274 -6.86 -7.33 8.50
N VAL A 275 -6.83 -6.83 9.74
CA VAL A 275 -6.30 -5.51 10.05
C VAL A 275 -4.84 -5.67 10.44
N HIS A 276 -3.96 -5.16 9.59
CA HIS A 276 -2.51 -5.30 9.75
C HIS A 276 -2.00 -4.45 10.92
N PHE A 277 -1.06 -5.01 11.69
CA PHE A 277 -0.36 -4.32 12.79
C PHE A 277 -1.29 -3.68 13.83
N ALA A 278 -2.48 -4.26 14.06
CA ALA A 278 -3.52 -3.70 14.92
C ALA A 278 -3.12 -3.57 16.40
N ILE A 279 -2.20 -4.43 16.87
CA ILE A 279 -1.79 -4.51 18.28
C ILE A 279 -0.44 -3.82 18.46
N ASP A 280 -0.40 -2.81 19.34
CA ASP A 280 0.83 -2.29 19.93
C ASP A 280 0.90 -2.81 21.37
N PRO A 281 1.88 -3.67 21.71
CA PRO A 281 2.03 -4.18 23.06
C PRO A 281 2.42 -3.09 24.09
N GLY A 282 2.87 -1.92 23.62
CA GLY A 282 3.33 -0.84 24.47
C GLY A 282 4.81 -0.96 24.87
N PRO A 283 5.41 0.13 25.37
CA PRO A 283 6.84 0.18 25.68
C PRO A 283 7.25 -0.72 26.85
N ASP A 284 6.34 -0.96 27.80
CA ASP A 284 6.61 -1.71 29.03
C ASP A 284 6.34 -3.22 28.91
N PHE A 285 6.10 -3.71 27.69
CA PHE A 285 5.76 -5.11 27.45
C PHE A 285 6.96 -6.05 27.64
N SER A 286 6.78 -7.10 28.46
CA SER A 286 7.79 -8.13 28.70
C SER A 286 7.74 -9.23 27.64
N TRP A 287 8.64 -9.14 26.65
CA TRP A 287 8.76 -10.14 25.58
C TRP A 287 9.18 -11.53 26.09
N LYS A 288 9.84 -11.61 27.25
CA LYS A 288 10.32 -12.86 27.85
C LYS A 288 9.20 -13.71 28.44
N GLU A 289 8.18 -13.07 29.02
CA GLU A 289 7.02 -13.77 29.60
C GLU A 289 6.09 -14.34 28.52
N CYS A 290 5.98 -13.66 27.38
CA CYS A 290 5.23 -14.13 26.22
C CYS A 290 5.75 -15.47 25.70
N ALA A 291 7.07 -15.65 25.60
CA ALA A 291 7.69 -16.91 25.17
C ALA A 291 7.44 -18.07 26.14
N SER A 292 7.31 -17.80 27.44
CA SER A 292 7.04 -18.81 28.47
C SER A 292 5.57 -19.27 28.51
N SER A 293 4.67 -18.48 27.95
CA SER A 293 3.23 -18.76 27.89
C SER A 293 2.89 -19.76 26.79
N SER A 294 3.62 -19.72 25.67
CA SER A 294 3.43 -20.61 24.51
C SER A 294 4.00 -22.03 24.71
N GLN A 295 4.69 -22.31 25.82
CA GLN A 295 5.19 -23.64 26.19
C GLN A 295 4.25 -24.45 27.09
N LYS A 296 3.08 -23.90 27.47
CA LYS A 296 2.11 -24.55 28.38
C LYS A 296 0.76 -24.90 27.74
N MET A 297 0.66 -24.89 26.41
CA MET A 297 -0.47 -25.45 25.67
C MET A 297 -0.05 -26.71 24.92
#